data_AF-A0A820NDR7-F1
#
_entry.id   AF-A0A820NDR7-F1
#
_cell.length_a   1.000
_cell.length_b   1.000
_cell.length_c   1.000
_cell.angle_alpha   90.00
_cell.angle_beta   90.00
_cell.angle_gamma   90.00
#
_symmetry.space_group_name_H-M   'P 1'
#
loop_
_entity.id
_entity.type
_entity.pdbx_description
1 polymer ?
#
loop_
_entity_poly.entity_id
_entity_poly.type
_entity_poly.pdbx_seq_one_letter_code
_entity_poly.pdbx_strand_id
1 'polypeptide(L)'
;SLPLNRLEKYASLLKEYLYNLAEFHIDRGDAQRAAEYYAELASLGAEWRKRKEWELDIIHSTIHGLGSESLASLGDALCLSPVSVILDNNVHQMPLERIAILYPSTLFLLSTLPNQQEYQIE
;
A
#
# COMPACT_ATOMS: atom_id res chain seq x y z
N SER A 1 -8.83 -11.99 3.42
CA SER A 1 -10.26 -12.01 3.79
C SER A 1 -11.09 -12.58 2.65
N LEU A 2 -12.20 -13.25 2.95
CA LEU A 2 -13.08 -13.90 1.95
C LEU A 2 -13.58 -12.98 0.81
N PRO A 3 -13.85 -11.67 1.01
CA PRO A 3 -14.35 -10.78 -0.06
C PRO A 3 -13.34 -10.47 -1.16
N LEU A 4 -12.08 -10.17 -0.82
CA LEU A 4 -11.05 -9.85 -1.82
C LEU A 4 -10.65 -11.10 -2.63
N ASN A 5 -10.63 -12.26 -2.00
CA ASN A 5 -10.37 -13.52 -2.70
C ASN A 5 -11.51 -13.89 -3.67
N ARG A 6 -12.73 -13.37 -3.46
CA ARG A 6 -13.84 -13.53 -4.42
C ARG A 6 -13.67 -12.62 -5.63
N LEU A 7 -13.14 -11.42 -5.43
CA LEU A 7 -12.87 -10.47 -6.51
C LEU A 7 -11.87 -11.04 -7.53
N GLU A 8 -10.77 -11.62 -7.04
CA GLU A 8 -9.78 -12.31 -7.89
C GLU A 8 -10.43 -13.46 -8.69
N LYS A 9 -11.37 -14.20 -8.07
CA LYS A 9 -12.13 -15.26 -8.74
C LYS A 9 -13.09 -14.73 -9.81
N TYR A 10 -13.72 -13.56 -9.61
CA TYR A 10 -14.59 -12.99 -10.63
C TYR A 10 -13.82 -12.61 -11.89
N ALA A 11 -12.62 -12.06 -11.73
CA ALA A 11 -11.74 -11.75 -12.86
C ALA A 11 -11.37 -13.01 -13.66
N SER A 12 -11.05 -14.13 -12.98
CA SER A 12 -10.73 -15.38 -13.67
C SER A 12 -11.95 -16.01 -14.37
N LEU A 13 -13.11 -16.02 -13.70
CA LEU A 13 -14.35 -16.58 -14.26
C LEU A 13 -14.84 -15.79 -15.48
N LEU A 14 -14.73 -14.46 -15.46
CA LEU A 14 -15.13 -13.61 -16.59
C LEU A 14 -14.20 -13.79 -17.80
N LYS A 15 -12.90 -13.99 -17.57
CA LYS A 15 -11.95 -14.32 -18.65
C LYS A 15 -12.26 -15.67 -19.28
N GLU A 16 -12.57 -16.69 -18.47
CA GLU A 16 -12.98 -18.01 -18.96
C GLU A 16 -14.31 -17.94 -19.72
N TYR A 17 -15.28 -17.19 -19.20
CA TYR A 17 -16.55 -16.94 -19.88
C TYR A 17 -16.34 -16.27 -21.25
N LEU A 18 -15.53 -15.23 -21.33
CA LEU A 18 -15.18 -14.54 -22.58
C LEU A 18 -14.46 -15.44 -23.59
N TYR A 19 -13.60 -16.34 -23.12
CA TYR A 19 -12.89 -17.30 -23.96
C TYR A 19 -13.85 -18.28 -24.64
N ASN A 20 -14.90 -18.69 -23.93
CA ASN A 20 -15.91 -19.63 -24.42
C ASN A 20 -17.06 -18.95 -25.21
N LEU A 21 -17.12 -17.62 -25.21
CA LEU A 21 -18.09 -16.85 -25.98
C LEU A 21 -17.77 -16.87 -27.48
N ALA A 22 -18.80 -17.06 -28.31
CA ALA A 22 -18.68 -16.92 -29.76
C ALA A 22 -18.21 -15.51 -30.16
N GLU A 23 -17.46 -15.40 -31.26
CA GLU A 23 -16.86 -14.15 -31.73
C GLU A 23 -17.91 -13.07 -32.03
N PHE A 24 -19.07 -13.44 -32.57
CA PHE A 24 -20.18 -12.54 -32.90
C PHE A 24 -21.31 -12.54 -31.87
N HIS A 25 -21.01 -12.88 -30.61
CA HIS A 25 -22.02 -12.86 -29.56
C HIS A 25 -22.39 -11.42 -29.16
N ILE A 26 -23.69 -11.14 -29.00
CA ILE A 26 -24.22 -9.81 -28.67
C ILE A 26 -23.61 -9.24 -27.37
N ASP A 27 -23.42 -10.08 -26.36
CA ASP A 27 -22.88 -9.68 -25.05
C ASP A 27 -21.35 -9.70 -24.98
N ARG A 28 -20.63 -10.03 -26.07
CA ARG A 28 -19.16 -10.20 -26.04
C ARG A 28 -18.46 -8.91 -25.59
N GLY A 29 -18.91 -7.76 -26.07
CA GLY A 29 -18.36 -6.46 -25.70
C GLY A 29 -18.59 -6.12 -24.22
N ASP A 30 -19.76 -6.45 -23.67
CA ASP A 30 -20.06 -6.27 -22.25
C ASP A 30 -19.23 -7.23 -21.38
N ALA A 31 -19.11 -8.48 -21.79
CA ALA A 31 -18.28 -9.47 -21.12
C ALA A 31 -16.80 -9.07 -21.10
N GLN A 32 -16.29 -8.51 -22.20
CA GLN A 32 -14.93 -7.99 -22.28
C GLN A 32 -14.71 -6.83 -21.31
N ARG A 33 -15.56 -5.81 -21.35
CA ARG A 33 -15.47 -4.66 -20.42
C ARG A 33 -15.55 -5.09 -18.96
N ALA A 34 -16.43 -6.02 -18.64
CA ALA A 34 -16.53 -6.58 -17.30
C ALA A 34 -15.25 -7.31 -16.91
N ALA A 35 -14.71 -8.17 -17.78
CA ALA A 35 -13.47 -8.90 -17.50
C ALA A 35 -12.27 -7.96 -17.25
N GLU A 36 -12.15 -6.89 -18.05
CA GLU A 36 -11.12 -5.86 -17.88
C GLU A 36 -11.28 -5.12 -16.55
N TYR A 37 -12.49 -4.64 -16.25
CA TYR A 37 -12.79 -3.91 -15.01
C TYR A 37 -12.51 -4.75 -13.75
N TYR A 38 -12.95 -6.00 -13.72
CA TYR A 38 -12.71 -6.88 -12.57
C TYR A 38 -11.22 -7.25 -12.42
N ALA A 39 -10.47 -7.35 -13.53
CA ALA A 39 -9.03 -7.55 -13.47
C ALA A 39 -8.30 -6.33 -12.90
N GLU A 40 -8.68 -5.12 -13.29
CA GLU A 40 -8.15 -3.87 -12.73
C GLU A 40 -8.48 -3.76 -11.23
N LEU A 41 -9.74 -4.01 -10.86
CA LEU A 41 -10.18 -3.96 -9.47
C LEU A 41 -9.43 -4.98 -8.59
N ALA A 42 -9.19 -6.19 -9.11
CA ALA A 42 -8.39 -7.20 -8.42
C ALA A 42 -6.92 -6.75 -8.24
N SER A 43 -6.34 -6.10 -9.25
CA SER A 43 -4.99 -5.51 -9.18
C SER A 43 -4.91 -4.44 -8.10
N LEU A 44 -5.86 -3.50 -8.09
CA LEU A 44 -5.96 -2.45 -7.07
C LEU A 44 -6.09 -3.05 -5.67
N GLY A 45 -6.93 -4.08 -5.51
CA GLY A 45 -7.08 -4.79 -4.25
C GLY A 45 -5.78 -5.45 -3.75
N ALA A 46 -5.00 -6.03 -4.66
CA ALA A 46 -3.70 -6.63 -4.34
C ALA A 46 -2.67 -5.57 -3.93
N GLU A 47 -2.62 -4.43 -4.62
CA GLU A 47 -1.76 -3.29 -4.26
C GLU A 47 -2.11 -2.72 -2.88
N TRP A 48 -3.40 -2.56 -2.60
CA TRP A 48 -3.88 -2.09 -1.30
C TRP A 48 -3.54 -3.06 -0.18
N ARG A 49 -3.67 -4.37 -0.43
CA ARG A 49 -3.25 -5.40 0.52
C ARG A 49 -1.76 -5.31 0.81
N LYS A 50 -0.93 -5.28 -0.22
CA LYS A 50 0.54 -5.14 -0.09
C LYS A 50 0.91 -3.88 0.70
N ARG A 51 0.23 -2.76 0.42
CA ARG A 51 0.44 -1.50 1.15
C ARG A 51 0.07 -1.65 2.62
N LYS A 52 -1.07 -2.25 2.94
CA LYS A 52 -1.52 -2.47 4.33
C LYS A 52 -0.63 -3.45 5.09
N GLU A 53 -0.16 -4.50 4.44
CA GLU A 53 0.83 -5.42 5.02
C GLU A 53 2.13 -4.67 5.34
N TRP A 54 2.64 -3.87 4.41
CA TRP A 54 3.83 -3.05 4.66
C TRP A 54 3.64 -2.01 5.78
N GLU A 55 2.47 -1.35 5.85
CA GLU A 55 2.13 -0.44 6.96
C GLU A 55 2.14 -1.17 8.31
N LEU A 56 1.53 -2.36 8.37
CA LEU A 56 1.51 -3.19 9.58
C LEU A 56 2.93 -3.63 9.98
N ASP A 57 3.75 -4.06 9.03
CA ASP A 57 5.13 -4.46 9.28
C ASP A 57 5.93 -3.32 9.93
N ILE A 58 5.73 -2.08 9.49
CA ILE A 58 6.38 -0.90 10.09
C ILE A 58 5.83 -0.62 11.49
N ILE A 59 4.51 -0.65 11.69
CA ILE A 59 3.92 -0.41 13.02
C ILE A 59 4.40 -1.46 14.04
N HIS A 60 4.62 -2.69 13.59
CA HIS A 60 5.13 -3.80 14.42
C HIS A 60 6.65 -3.86 14.52
N SER A 61 7.38 -3.05 13.76
CA SER A 61 8.84 -3.00 13.78
C SER A 61 9.38 -2.31 15.03
N THR A 62 10.68 -2.50 15.28
CA THR A 62 11.35 -1.76 16.37
C THR A 62 11.70 -0.37 15.88
N ILE A 63 11.06 0.65 16.47
CA ILE A 63 11.34 2.06 16.20
C ILE A 63 12.15 2.64 17.36
N HIS A 64 13.42 2.96 17.09
CA HIS A 64 14.33 3.62 18.03
C HIS A 64 14.12 5.14 18.05
N GLY A 65 14.39 5.76 19.20
CA GLY A 65 14.26 7.21 19.37
C GLY A 65 12.87 7.69 19.79
N LEU A 66 11.89 6.78 19.83
CA LEU A 66 10.64 7.01 20.54
C LEU A 66 11.00 7.02 22.04
N GLY A 67 10.75 8.12 22.75
CA GLY A 67 11.18 8.31 24.13
C GLY A 67 10.51 7.37 25.14
N SER A 68 9.88 7.91 26.18
CA SER A 68 9.05 7.12 27.10
C SER A 68 7.64 6.86 26.59
N GLU A 69 7.23 7.53 25.50
CA GLU A 69 5.96 7.31 24.83
C GLU A 69 6.06 6.09 23.90
N SER A 70 4.98 5.32 23.81
CA SER A 70 4.86 4.22 22.86
C SER A 70 4.06 4.69 21.65
N LEU A 71 4.22 4.06 20.47
CA LEU A 71 3.40 4.42 19.30
C LEU A 71 1.90 4.29 19.61
N ALA A 72 1.55 3.39 20.53
CA ALA A 72 0.21 3.18 21.01
C ALA A 72 -0.38 4.37 21.80
N SER A 73 0.44 5.22 22.44
CA SER A 73 -0.05 6.41 23.16
C SER A 73 -0.38 7.58 22.24
N LEU A 74 0.06 7.54 20.98
CA LEU A 74 -0.20 8.58 19.97
C LEU A 74 -1.54 8.38 19.24
N GLY A 75 -2.26 7.30 19.54
CA GLY A 75 -3.51 6.93 18.90
C GLY A 75 -3.30 6.25 17.54
N ASP A 76 -4.29 6.37 16.67
CA ASP A 76 -4.24 5.78 15.33
C ASP A 76 -3.43 6.66 14.37
N ALA A 77 -2.51 6.04 13.63
CA ALA A 77 -1.80 6.72 12.55
C ALA A 77 -2.78 7.09 11.43
N LEU A 78 -2.77 8.37 11.02
CA LEU A 78 -3.58 8.90 9.93
C LEU A 78 -3.03 8.50 8.56
N CYS A 79 -1.71 8.47 8.43
CA CYS A 79 -1.04 8.15 7.17
C CYS A 79 0.35 7.57 7.43
N LEU A 80 0.74 6.57 6.64
CA LEU A 80 2.09 6.04 6.59
C LEU A 80 2.50 5.95 5.12
N SER A 81 3.62 6.59 4.75
CA SER A 81 4.04 6.69 3.34
C SER A 81 5.55 6.81 3.21
N PRO A 82 6.18 6.21 2.18
CA PRO A 82 7.52 6.59 1.78
C PRO A 82 7.50 8.03 1.27
N VAL A 83 8.53 8.80 1.60
CA VAL A 83 8.69 10.21 1.21
C VAL A 83 10.16 10.51 0.92
N SER A 84 10.40 11.38 -0.05
CA SER A 84 11.72 11.95 -0.29
C SER A 84 11.79 13.32 0.40
N VAL A 85 12.72 13.48 1.34
CA VAL A 85 12.85 14.70 2.17
C VAL A 85 14.18 15.40 1.85
N ILE A 86 14.16 16.73 1.83
CA ILE A 86 15.37 17.55 1.75
C ILE A 86 15.52 18.24 3.11
N LEU A 87 16.48 17.77 3.91
CA LEU A 87 16.76 18.28 5.24
C LEU A 87 17.78 19.43 5.13
N ASP A 88 17.36 20.57 4.58
CA ASP A 88 18.00 21.91 4.62
C ASP A 88 17.63 22.73 3.37
N ASN A 89 17.77 24.05 3.43
CA ASN A 89 17.63 24.94 2.26
C ASN A 89 18.77 24.78 1.23
N ASN A 90 19.60 23.74 1.35
CA ASN A 90 20.68 23.47 0.42
C ASN A 90 20.13 22.72 -0.80
N VAL A 91 19.86 23.49 -1.86
CA VAL A 91 19.32 23.02 -3.16
C VAL A 91 20.21 21.95 -3.83
N HIS A 92 21.43 21.74 -3.35
CA HIS A 92 22.39 20.76 -3.88
C HIS A 92 22.41 19.42 -3.13
N GLN A 93 21.64 19.24 -2.06
CA GLN A 93 21.57 17.93 -1.39
C GLN A 93 20.68 16.94 -2.16
N MET A 94 21.11 15.68 -2.19
CA MET A 94 20.26 14.60 -2.70
C MET A 94 19.08 14.36 -1.74
N PRO A 95 17.86 14.19 -2.26
CA PRO A 95 16.71 13.83 -1.44
C PRO A 95 16.97 12.53 -0.67
N LEU A 96 16.62 12.55 0.60
CA LEU A 96 16.73 11.43 1.51
C LEU A 96 15.42 10.65 1.49
N GLU A 97 15.50 9.37 1.16
CA GLU A 97 14.36 8.47 1.26
C GLU A 97 14.06 8.18 2.73
N ARG A 98 12.82 8.44 3.15
CA ARG A 98 12.32 8.31 4.51
C ARG A 98 10.93 7.69 4.49
N ILE A 99 10.47 7.24 5.66
CA ILE A 99 9.09 6.85 5.87
C ILE A 99 8.45 7.86 6.80
N ALA A 100 7.39 8.51 6.34
CA ALA A 100 6.60 9.42 7.14
C ALA A 100 5.48 8.65 7.85
N ILE A 101 5.32 8.87 9.15
CA ILE A 101 4.15 8.43 9.93
C ILE A 101 3.46 9.66 10.51
N LEU A 102 2.25 9.94 10.03
CA LEU A 102 1.43 11.06 10.48
C LEU A 102 0.43 10.57 11.53
N TYR A 103 0.51 11.14 12.72
CA TYR A 103 -0.52 11.11 13.75
C TYR A 103 -1.27 12.45 13.78
N PRO A 104 -2.44 12.54 14.44
CA PRO A 104 -3.21 13.79 14.50
C PRO A 104 -2.43 15.01 15.00
N SER A 105 -1.47 14.82 15.91
CA SER A 105 -0.70 15.89 16.54
C SER A 105 0.80 15.88 16.21
N THR A 106 1.29 14.88 15.48
CA THR A 106 2.74 14.63 15.35
C THR A 106 3.06 13.94 14.03
N LEU A 107 4.16 14.33 13.39
CA LEU A 107 4.70 13.67 12.21
C LEU A 107 6.08 13.10 12.57
N PHE A 108 6.27 11.81 12.35
CA PHE A 108 7.58 11.16 12.48
C PHE A 108 8.17 10.90 11.10
N LEU A 109 9.48 11.13 10.98
CA LEU A 109 10.27 10.68 9.84
C LEU A 109 11.19 9.56 10.31
N LEU A 110 11.09 8.43 9.64
CA LEU A 110 11.88 7.25 9.94
C LEU A 110 12.96 7.06 8.89
N SER A 111 14.17 6.81 9.35
CA SER A 111 15.24 6.22 8.55
C SER A 111 15.28 4.71 8.73
N THR A 112 15.60 3.98 7.66
CA THR A 112 15.80 2.52 7.69
C THR A 112 17.19 2.20 8.22
N LEU A 113 17.29 1.39 9.28
CA LEU A 113 18.57 0.88 9.75
C LEU A 113 19.04 -0.33 8.91
N PRO A 114 20.32 -0.74 9.01
CA PRO A 114 20.87 -1.85 8.22
C PRO A 114 20.13 -3.18 8.41
N ASN A 115 19.51 -3.37 9.57
CA ASN A 115 18.61 -4.50 9.83
C ASN A 115 17.24 -4.14 9.23
N GLN A 116 16.74 -4.93 8.27
CA GLN A 116 15.54 -4.64 7.46
C GLN A 116 14.20 -4.56 8.23
N GLN A 117 14.22 -4.44 9.56
CA GLN A 117 13.06 -4.33 10.44
C GLN A 117 13.32 -3.39 11.63
N GLU A 118 14.35 -2.56 11.55
CA GLU A 118 14.65 -1.54 12.54
C GLU A 118 14.59 -0.16 11.90
N TYR A 119 13.97 0.78 12.59
CA TYR A 119 13.80 2.15 12.14
C TYR A 119 14.27 3.11 13.23
N GLN A 120 14.74 4.28 12.83
CA GLN A 120 15.14 5.32 13.76
C GLN A 120 14.39 6.61 13.43
N ILE A 121 13.79 7.23 14.46
CA ILE A 121 13.21 8.56 14.37
C ILE A 121 14.35 9.58 14.24
N GLU A 122 14.24 10.43 13.21
CA GLU A 122 15.07 11.63 13.05
C GLU A 122 14.40 12.87 13.65
#